data_AF-A0AAV0UMH4-F1
#
_entry.id   AF-A0AAV0UMH4-F1
#
_cell.length_a   1.000
_cell.length_b   1.000
_cell.length_c   1.000
_cell.angle_alpha   90.00
_cell.angle_beta   90.00
_cell.angle_gamma   90.00
#
_symmetry.space_group_name_H-M   'P 1'
#
loop_
_entity.id
_entity.type
_entity.pdbx_description
1 polymer ?
#
loop_
_entity_poly.entity_id
_entity_poly.type
_entity_poly.pdbx_seq_one_letter_code
_entity_poly.pdbx_strand_id
1 'polypeptide(L)'
;MASSFAANDDAVFLDVNPRVVPPASLVLLSCLSPHSLESLAKAAASELSANPTHTLSLENVKEQQTGSSYEAFAAMCTIVAICARDGGVQTPAEQRHQLYVLGVKDNELQLKLAPVIAAVVPRVRRVLETTNFDFAQVVDVSWRLDYVLRSSGAGSVHEPLYFVQLQLQSPRADDLGLQTVKFTCSVEELRVLVYRIQEAANEVEKLVTGAPSQLRTSA
;
A
#
# COMPACT_ATOMS: atom_id res chain seq x y z
N MET A 1 34.29 -48.64 -3.96
CA MET A 1 35.16 -47.50 -4.33
C MET A 1 34.36 -46.55 -5.20
N ALA A 2 34.44 -45.25 -4.90
CA ALA A 2 33.84 -44.09 -5.60
C ALA A 2 32.29 -44.01 -5.58
N SER A 3 31.63 -42.88 -5.30
CA SER A 3 32.07 -41.56 -4.85
C SER A 3 30.87 -40.90 -4.15
N SER A 4 31.03 -40.48 -2.90
CA SER A 4 30.10 -39.58 -2.23
C SER A 4 30.34 -38.16 -2.76
N PHE A 5 29.40 -37.61 -3.52
CA PHE A 5 29.40 -36.19 -3.84
C PHE A 5 29.01 -35.41 -2.59
N ALA A 6 29.98 -34.73 -1.99
CA ALA A 6 29.74 -33.69 -1.00
C ALA A 6 29.16 -32.48 -1.72
N ALA A 7 27.84 -32.31 -1.63
CA ALA A 7 27.20 -31.02 -1.90
C ALA A 7 27.28 -30.20 -0.62
N ASN A 8 28.28 -29.34 -0.57
CA ASN A 8 28.40 -28.27 0.39
C ASN A 8 27.35 -27.22 0.00
N ASP A 9 26.13 -27.37 0.51
CA ASP A 9 25.06 -26.39 0.35
C ASP A 9 24.75 -25.86 1.76
N ASP A 10 25.66 -25.00 2.24
CA ASP A 10 25.41 -24.17 3.41
C ASP A 10 24.26 -23.22 3.06
N ALA A 11 23.05 -23.69 3.38
CA ALA A 11 21.82 -22.94 3.38
C ALA A 11 21.93 -21.76 4.37
N VAL A 12 22.54 -20.67 3.92
CA VAL A 12 22.38 -19.34 4.50
C VAL A 12 21.10 -18.73 3.92
N PHE A 13 19.98 -19.35 4.25
CA PHE A 13 18.66 -18.77 4.04
C PHE A 13 17.94 -18.91 5.36
N LEU A 14 17.36 -17.81 5.84
CA LEU A 14 16.82 -17.56 7.18
C LEU A 14 17.78 -16.81 8.14
N ASP A 15 18.26 -15.62 7.73
CA ASP A 15 18.37 -14.54 8.72
C ASP A 15 17.02 -13.82 8.79
N VAL A 16 16.28 -14.09 9.85
CA VAL A 16 14.99 -13.50 10.19
C VAL A 16 15.24 -12.08 10.71
N ASN A 17 15.59 -11.19 9.79
CA ASN A 17 15.49 -9.75 9.93
C ASN A 17 15.28 -9.20 8.52
N PRO A 18 14.05 -8.80 8.12
CA PRO A 18 13.83 -8.23 6.80
C PRO A 18 14.36 -6.79 6.83
N ARG A 19 15.69 -6.62 6.86
CA ARG A 19 16.29 -5.33 6.54
C ARG A 19 15.91 -5.05 5.09
N VAL A 20 14.97 -4.13 4.90
CA VAL A 20 14.43 -3.83 3.58
C VAL A 20 15.49 -3.17 2.69
N VAL A 21 16.50 -2.53 3.31
CA VAL A 21 17.62 -1.91 2.61
C VAL A 21 18.91 -2.73 2.84
N PRO A 22 19.63 -3.12 1.77
CA PRO A 22 20.89 -3.84 1.89
C PRO A 22 21.96 -3.01 2.64
N PRO A 23 22.83 -3.65 3.45
CA PRO A 23 23.83 -2.94 4.24
C PRO A 23 24.89 -2.24 3.38
N ALA A 24 25.23 -2.80 2.21
CA ALA A 24 26.17 -2.18 1.27
C ALA A 24 25.65 -0.81 0.78
N SER A 25 24.36 -0.73 0.45
CA SER A 25 23.70 0.50 0.01
C SER A 25 23.66 1.57 1.12
N LEU A 26 23.53 1.15 2.38
CA LEU A 26 23.57 2.07 3.54
C LEU A 26 24.96 2.67 3.75
N VAL A 27 26.02 1.90 3.51
CA VAL A 27 27.40 2.41 3.54
C VAL A 27 27.63 3.41 2.41
N LEU A 28 27.05 3.18 1.23
CA LEU A 28 27.10 4.15 0.14
C LEU A 28 26.38 5.44 0.52
N LEU A 29 25.18 5.35 1.09
CA LEU A 29 24.42 6.52 1.55
C LEU A 29 25.14 7.31 2.66
N SER A 30 25.85 6.65 3.58
CA SER A 30 26.62 7.33 4.64
C SER A 30 27.84 8.08 4.10
N CYS A 31 28.42 7.62 2.99
CA CYS A 31 29.55 8.28 2.33
C CYS A 31 29.15 9.50 1.50
N LEU A 32 27.86 9.70 1.21
CA LEU A 32 27.39 10.79 0.36
C LEU A 32 27.36 12.15 1.10
N SER A 33 27.60 13.22 0.34
CA SER A 33 27.40 14.59 0.80
C SER A 33 25.90 14.88 1.01
N PRO A 34 25.54 15.85 1.89
CA PRO A 34 24.13 16.20 2.11
C PRO A 34 23.43 16.68 0.82
N HIS A 35 24.13 17.43 -0.03
CA HIS A 35 23.60 17.88 -1.32
C HIS A 35 23.34 16.72 -2.28
N SER A 36 24.24 15.72 -2.30
CA SER A 36 24.05 14.50 -3.09
C SER A 36 22.84 13.71 -2.60
N LEU A 37 22.69 13.57 -1.28
CA LEU A 37 21.57 12.87 -0.66
C LEU A 37 20.23 13.58 -0.95
N GLU A 38 20.20 14.91 -0.89
CA GLU A 38 19.03 15.71 -1.32
C GLU A 38 18.68 15.51 -2.80
N SER A 39 19.68 15.55 -3.68
CA SER A 39 19.47 15.35 -5.12
C SER A 39 18.90 13.96 -5.41
N LEU A 40 19.41 12.94 -4.72
CA LEU A 40 19.02 11.55 -4.86
C LEU A 40 17.60 11.31 -4.30
N ALA A 41 17.24 11.95 -3.18
CA ALA A 41 15.88 11.92 -2.65
C ALA A 41 14.86 12.65 -3.54
N LYS A 42 15.24 13.79 -4.14
CA LYS A 42 14.41 14.51 -5.11
C LYS A 42 14.20 13.69 -6.39
N ALA A 43 15.24 13.00 -6.86
CA ALA A 43 15.15 12.08 -7.99
C ALA A 43 14.23 10.89 -7.66
N ALA A 44 14.42 10.25 -6.50
CA ALA A 44 13.59 9.14 -6.03
C ALA A 44 12.12 9.54 -5.93
N ALA A 45 11.83 10.70 -5.32
CA ALA A 45 10.45 11.20 -5.23
C ALA A 45 9.87 11.60 -6.60
N SER A 46 10.70 12.01 -7.56
CA SER A 46 10.23 12.31 -8.92
C SER A 46 9.85 11.04 -9.66
N GLU A 47 10.66 9.98 -9.59
CA GLU A 47 10.32 8.66 -10.13
C GLU A 47 9.05 8.09 -9.48
N LEU A 48 8.93 8.19 -8.15
CA LEU A 48 7.77 7.68 -7.41
C LEU A 48 6.48 8.49 -7.62
N SER A 49 6.56 9.70 -8.19
CA SER A 49 5.39 10.58 -8.35
C SER A 49 5.04 10.93 -9.80
N ALA A 50 5.91 10.65 -10.76
CA ALA A 50 5.66 10.88 -12.18
C ALA A 50 5.17 9.60 -12.86
N ASN A 51 4.34 9.74 -13.90
CA ASN A 51 4.23 8.68 -14.90
C ASN A 51 5.63 8.41 -15.46
N PRO A 52 6.04 7.15 -15.67
CA PRO A 52 7.42 6.78 -15.92
C PRO A 52 7.89 7.37 -17.26
N THR A 53 8.56 8.50 -17.20
CA THR A 53 9.25 9.10 -18.33
C THR A 53 10.71 9.30 -17.96
N HIS A 54 11.52 8.38 -18.48
CA HIS A 54 12.97 8.48 -18.65
C HIS A 54 13.83 8.30 -17.39
N THR A 55 14.27 7.05 -17.25
CA THR A 55 15.63 6.63 -16.91
C THR A 55 16.62 7.80 -16.78
N LEU A 56 16.89 8.21 -15.54
CA LEU A 56 18.11 8.85 -15.05
C LEU A 56 18.96 9.60 -16.09
N SER A 57 18.62 10.85 -16.38
CA SER A 57 19.60 11.81 -16.93
C SER A 57 20.55 12.27 -15.81
N LEU A 58 21.44 11.37 -15.41
CA LEU A 58 22.63 11.63 -14.58
C LEU A 58 23.73 12.29 -15.46
N GLU A 59 23.44 13.41 -16.14
CA GLU A 59 24.42 14.03 -17.05
C GLU A 59 25.56 14.81 -16.36
N ASN A 60 25.68 14.81 -15.02
CA ASN A 60 26.75 15.57 -14.34
C ASN A 60 27.54 14.81 -13.27
N VAL A 61 27.51 13.47 -13.27
CA VAL A 61 28.44 12.69 -12.44
C VAL A 61 29.36 11.91 -13.36
N LYS A 62 30.60 12.39 -13.47
CA LYS A 62 31.68 11.79 -14.26
C LYS A 62 31.68 10.26 -14.14
N GLU A 63 31.66 9.60 -15.29
CA GLU A 63 31.80 8.16 -15.49
C GLU A 63 32.96 7.59 -14.68
N GLN A 64 32.66 6.94 -13.56
CA GLN A 64 33.56 5.97 -12.92
C GLN A 64 32.88 5.02 -11.91
N GLN A 65 31.61 5.23 -11.53
CA GLN A 65 30.94 4.47 -10.44
C GLN A 65 29.47 4.11 -10.76
N THR A 66 29.18 3.67 -11.98
CA THR A 66 27.81 3.41 -12.44
C THR A 66 27.07 2.37 -11.60
N GLY A 67 27.70 1.30 -11.10
CA GLY A 67 27.02 0.29 -10.26
C GLY A 67 26.61 0.77 -8.85
N SER A 68 27.42 1.64 -8.24
CA SER A 68 27.22 2.13 -6.86
C SER A 68 26.07 3.16 -6.75
N SER A 69 25.88 3.97 -7.80
CA SER A 69 24.85 5.01 -7.83
C SER A 69 23.43 4.44 -7.89
N TYR A 70 23.19 3.37 -8.67
CA TYR A 70 21.87 2.73 -8.76
C TYR A 70 21.48 2.03 -7.47
N GLU A 71 22.45 1.47 -6.74
CA GLU A 71 22.18 0.80 -5.46
C GLU A 71 21.78 1.81 -4.38
N ALA A 72 22.51 2.93 -4.28
CA ALA A 72 22.14 4.04 -3.41
C ALA A 72 20.79 4.65 -3.78
N PHE A 73 20.52 4.79 -5.09
CA PHE A 73 19.24 5.27 -5.60
C PHE A 73 18.08 4.32 -5.24
N ALA A 74 18.22 3.02 -5.47
CA ALA A 74 17.23 2.02 -5.11
C ALA A 74 16.95 2.03 -3.60
N ALA A 75 18.01 2.09 -2.78
CA ALA A 75 17.88 2.21 -1.33
C ALA A 75 17.08 3.47 -0.93
N MET A 76 17.33 4.61 -1.57
CA MET A 76 16.56 5.84 -1.32
C MET A 76 15.10 5.70 -1.76
N CYS A 77 14.82 5.11 -2.92
CA CYS A 77 13.45 4.83 -3.36
C CYS A 77 12.70 3.98 -2.33
N THR A 78 13.34 2.91 -1.82
CA THR A 78 12.77 2.05 -0.77
C THR A 78 12.48 2.83 0.52
N ILE A 79 13.43 3.64 0.99
CA ILE A 79 13.26 4.45 2.20
C ILE A 79 12.12 5.46 2.02
N VAL A 80 12.12 6.22 0.92
CA VAL A 80 11.09 7.23 0.63
C VAL A 80 9.71 6.59 0.47
N ALA A 81 9.60 5.47 -0.24
CA ALA A 81 8.33 4.78 -0.45
C ALA A 81 7.74 4.25 0.86
N ILE A 82 8.55 3.66 1.75
CA ILE A 82 8.07 3.13 3.03
C ILE A 82 7.69 4.27 3.98
N CYS A 83 8.51 5.30 4.09
CA CYS A 83 8.18 6.48 4.89
C CYS A 83 6.92 7.20 4.37
N ALA A 84 6.68 7.19 3.04
CA ALA A 84 5.47 7.76 2.46
C ALA A 84 4.23 6.90 2.75
N ARG A 85 4.35 5.58 2.64
CA ARG A 85 3.27 4.62 2.90
C ARG A 85 2.76 4.65 4.34
N ASP A 86 3.65 4.77 5.32
CA ASP A 86 3.27 4.66 6.74
C ASP A 86 2.62 5.96 7.29
N GLY A 87 2.31 6.94 6.42
CA GLY A 87 1.07 7.72 6.45
C GLY A 87 0.79 8.73 7.59
N GLY A 88 1.65 8.91 8.60
CA GLY A 88 1.35 9.77 9.76
C GLY A 88 2.11 11.10 9.86
N VAL A 89 1.60 12.03 10.70
CA VAL A 89 2.42 13.06 11.35
C VAL A 89 3.33 12.33 12.33
N GLN A 90 4.56 12.04 11.89
CA GLN A 90 5.49 11.30 12.73
C GLN A 90 6.24 12.25 13.64
N THR A 91 6.29 11.90 14.92
CA THR A 91 7.25 12.49 15.84
C THR A 91 8.67 12.16 15.36
N PRO A 92 9.68 13.00 15.68
CA PRO A 92 11.07 12.70 15.35
C PRO A 92 11.57 11.36 15.89
N ALA A 93 10.96 10.86 16.98
CA ALA A 93 11.27 9.56 17.56
C ALA A 93 10.71 8.40 16.73
N GLU A 94 9.47 8.51 16.25
CA GLU A 94 8.85 7.51 15.36
C GLU A 94 9.59 7.43 14.03
N GLN A 95 9.94 8.58 13.44
CA GLN A 95 10.70 8.61 12.19
C GLN A 95 12.07 7.92 12.33
N ARG A 96 12.76 8.13 13.46
CA ARG A 96 14.02 7.43 13.76
C ARG A 96 13.82 5.93 13.94
N HIS A 97 12.75 5.55 14.64
CA HIS A 97 12.42 4.14 14.81
C HIS A 97 12.14 3.46 13.46
N GLN A 98 11.41 4.12 12.55
CA GLN A 98 11.17 3.60 11.20
C GLN A 98 12.46 3.42 10.41
N LEU A 99 13.35 4.41 10.42
CA LEU A 99 14.66 4.30 9.78
C LEU A 99 15.49 3.14 10.36
N TYR A 100 15.42 2.95 11.68
CA TYR A 100 16.08 1.83 12.35
C TYR A 100 15.53 0.47 11.89
N VAL A 101 14.20 0.33 11.77
CA VAL A 101 13.54 -0.89 11.26
C VAL A 101 13.93 -1.18 9.81
N LEU A 102 14.12 -0.13 8.99
CA LEU A 102 14.62 -0.25 7.61
C LEU A 102 16.09 -0.70 7.51
N GLY A 103 16.79 -0.76 8.65
CA GLY A 103 18.19 -1.16 8.72
C GLY A 103 19.18 0.00 8.84
N VAL A 104 18.70 1.26 8.82
CA VAL A 104 19.52 2.47 9.00
C VAL A 104 19.87 2.60 10.49
N LYS A 105 20.90 1.89 10.96
CA LYS A 105 21.29 1.91 12.38
C LYS A 105 22.18 3.09 12.76
N ASP A 106 22.82 3.72 11.79
CA ASP A 106 23.74 4.84 12.01
C ASP A 106 22.98 6.13 12.36
N ASN A 107 23.23 6.66 13.56
CA ASN A 107 22.62 7.90 14.06
C ASN A 107 22.98 9.11 13.21
N GLU A 108 24.19 9.18 12.65
CA GLU A 108 24.60 10.31 11.82
C GLU A 108 23.85 10.31 10.47
N LEU A 109 23.75 9.13 9.85
CA LEU A 109 22.96 8.95 8.63
C LEU A 109 21.47 9.22 8.88
N GLN A 110 20.90 8.77 10.01
CA GLN A 110 19.51 9.11 10.37
C GLN A 110 19.28 10.62 10.50
N LEU A 111 20.21 11.35 11.13
CA LEU A 111 20.13 12.81 11.28
C LEU A 111 20.21 13.53 9.93
N LYS A 112 21.03 13.03 8.99
CA LYS A 112 21.12 13.57 7.62
C LYS A 112 19.89 13.26 6.78
N LEU A 113 19.35 12.05 6.90
CA LEU A 113 18.19 11.58 6.13
C LEU A 113 16.88 12.23 6.57
N ALA A 114 16.68 12.45 7.88
CA ALA A 114 15.42 12.96 8.42
C ALA A 114 14.88 14.24 7.73
N PRO A 115 15.65 15.33 7.59
CA PRO A 115 15.16 16.55 6.93
C PRO A 115 14.92 16.34 5.43
N VAL A 116 15.73 15.51 4.78
CA VAL A 116 15.62 15.26 3.34
C VAL A 116 14.36 14.45 3.02
N ILE A 117 14.10 13.41 3.82
CA ILE A 117 12.89 12.57 3.71
C ILE A 117 11.65 13.41 4.01
N ALA A 118 11.68 14.24 5.06
CA ALA A 118 10.56 15.12 5.41
C ALA A 118 10.18 16.09 4.28
N ALA A 119 11.15 16.54 3.49
CA ALA A 119 10.91 17.42 2.34
C ALA A 119 10.24 16.71 1.14
N VAL A 120 10.55 15.43 0.91
CA VAL A 120 10.12 14.72 -0.32
C VAL A 120 8.92 13.79 -0.11
N VAL A 121 8.74 13.23 1.09
CA VAL A 121 7.65 12.31 1.43
C VAL A 121 6.26 12.86 1.14
N PRO A 122 5.92 14.14 1.44
CA PRO A 122 4.57 14.67 1.16
C PRO A 122 4.17 14.58 -0.32
N ARG A 123 5.14 14.71 -1.23
CA ARG A 123 4.91 14.63 -2.68
C ARG A 123 4.55 13.21 -3.11
N VAL A 124 5.31 12.21 -2.63
CA VAL A 124 5.04 10.80 -2.91
C VAL A 124 3.74 10.36 -2.26
N ARG A 125 3.48 10.81 -1.04
CA ARG A 125 2.23 10.53 -0.32
C ARG A 125 1.01 11.01 -1.09
N ARG A 126 1.03 12.21 -1.68
CA ARG A 126 -0.10 12.69 -2.50
C ARG A 126 -0.43 11.75 -3.66
N VAL A 127 0.58 11.16 -4.28
CA VAL A 127 0.36 10.16 -5.34
C VAL A 127 -0.20 8.87 -4.75
N LEU A 128 0.39 8.40 -3.64
CA LEU A 128 -0.12 7.25 -2.92
C LEU A 128 -1.56 7.44 -2.43
N GLU A 129 -1.97 8.63 -1.99
CA GLU A 129 -3.36 8.96 -1.62
C GLU A 129 -4.34 8.87 -2.80
N THR A 130 -3.86 9.18 -4.01
CA THR A 130 -4.66 9.02 -5.24
C THR A 130 -4.69 7.58 -5.75
N THR A 131 -3.69 6.77 -5.39
CA THR A 131 -3.59 5.35 -5.78
C THR A 131 -3.93 4.38 -4.64
N ASN A 132 -4.29 4.89 -3.46
CA ASN A 132 -4.57 4.07 -2.29
C ASN A 132 -5.88 3.31 -2.52
N PHE A 133 -5.90 2.03 -2.14
CA PHE A 133 -7.11 1.21 -2.10
C PHE A 133 -7.95 1.55 -0.87
N ASP A 134 -8.19 2.84 -0.68
CA ASP A 134 -8.93 3.34 0.47
C ASP A 134 -10.41 3.37 0.11
N PHE A 135 -11.05 2.23 0.32
CA PHE A 135 -12.48 2.09 0.07
C PHE A 135 -13.28 2.69 1.22
N ALA A 136 -14.39 3.35 0.89
CA ALA A 136 -15.34 3.79 1.89
C ALA A 136 -15.84 2.59 2.72
N GLN A 137 -15.86 2.75 4.04
CA GLN A 137 -16.26 1.69 4.96
C GLN A 137 -17.73 1.84 5.31
N VAL A 138 -18.51 0.76 5.21
CA VAL A 138 -19.89 0.74 5.70
C VAL A 138 -19.85 0.69 7.23
N VAL A 139 -20.30 1.74 7.90
CA VAL A 139 -20.30 1.86 9.37
C VAL A 139 -21.65 1.59 10.01
N ASP A 140 -22.73 1.79 9.26
CA ASP A 140 -24.09 1.56 9.74
C ASP A 140 -25.04 1.21 8.59
N VAL A 141 -26.10 0.46 8.92
CA VAL A 141 -27.15 0.04 7.99
C VAL A 141 -28.50 0.23 8.66
N SER A 142 -29.34 1.07 8.06
CA SER A 142 -30.74 1.24 8.44
C SER A 142 -31.64 0.78 7.31
N TRP A 143 -32.78 0.18 7.64
CA TRP A 143 -33.72 -0.33 6.64
C TRP A 143 -35.17 -0.11 7.08
N ARG A 144 -36.05 -0.06 6.09
CA ARG A 144 -37.50 0.03 6.27
C ARG A 144 -38.18 -0.86 5.25
N LEU A 145 -39.21 -1.59 5.68
CA LEU A 145 -40.05 -2.40 4.82
C LEU A 145 -41.39 -1.68 4.61
N ASP A 146 -41.73 -1.42 3.36
CA ASP A 146 -43.03 -0.90 2.95
C ASP A 146 -43.79 -1.96 2.13
N TYR A 147 -45.11 -1.90 2.14
CA TYR A 147 -45.95 -2.73 1.27
C TYR A 147 -46.58 -1.87 0.18
N VAL A 148 -46.28 -2.20 -1.08
CA VAL A 148 -46.85 -1.54 -2.24
C VAL A 148 -48.22 -2.14 -2.50
N LEU A 149 -49.27 -1.46 -2.05
CA LEU A 149 -50.65 -1.92 -2.25
C LEU A 149 -51.10 -1.74 -3.71
N ARG A 150 -50.69 -0.65 -4.36
CA ARG A 150 -51.14 -0.32 -5.72
C ARG A 150 -50.05 0.44 -6.50
N SER A 151 -49.82 0.03 -7.74
CA SER A 151 -48.94 0.68 -8.72
C SER A 151 -49.76 1.29 -9.85
N SER A 152 -49.33 2.43 -10.39
CA SER A 152 -49.99 3.11 -11.51
C SER A 152 -49.99 2.29 -12.80
N GLY A 153 -48.99 1.43 -13.01
CA GLY A 153 -48.86 0.61 -14.21
C GLY A 153 -49.43 -0.82 -14.09
N ALA A 154 -49.46 -1.39 -12.89
CA ALA A 154 -49.81 -2.80 -12.66
C ALA A 154 -51.11 -3.00 -11.84
N GLY A 155 -51.76 -1.93 -11.39
CA GLY A 155 -52.96 -2.03 -10.55
C GLY A 155 -52.61 -2.46 -9.11
N SER A 156 -53.37 -3.37 -8.52
CA SER A 156 -53.11 -3.87 -7.15
C SER A 156 -51.94 -4.86 -7.16
N VAL A 157 -50.88 -4.58 -6.41
CA VAL A 157 -49.62 -5.36 -6.46
C VAL A 157 -49.41 -6.18 -5.18
N HIS A 158 -49.62 -5.55 -4.02
CA HIS A 158 -49.47 -6.18 -2.69
C HIS A 158 -48.07 -6.77 -2.42
N GLU A 159 -47.02 -6.14 -2.95
CA GLU A 159 -45.65 -6.64 -2.81
C GLU A 159 -44.84 -5.86 -1.75
N PRO A 160 -43.96 -6.55 -1.00
CA PRO A 160 -43.01 -5.91 -0.10
C PRO A 160 -41.89 -5.19 -0.88
N LEU A 161 -41.53 -3.99 -0.43
CA LEU A 161 -40.42 -3.19 -0.96
C LEU A 161 -39.53 -2.72 0.19
N TYR A 162 -38.24 -3.07 0.12
CA TYR A 162 -37.27 -2.64 1.11
C TYR A 162 -36.63 -1.33 0.70
N PHE A 163 -36.48 -0.43 1.66
CA PHE A 163 -35.66 0.77 1.59
C PHE A 163 -34.44 0.54 2.46
N VAL A 164 -33.26 0.54 1.87
CA VAL A 164 -32.00 0.32 2.57
C VAL A 164 -31.16 1.58 2.50
N GLN A 165 -30.58 1.95 3.63
CA GLN A 165 -29.71 3.10 3.79
C GLN A 165 -28.41 2.66 4.46
N LEU A 166 -27.30 2.83 3.75
CA LEU A 166 -25.95 2.55 4.23
C LEU A 166 -25.29 3.87 4.63
N GLN A 167 -24.65 3.90 5.80
CA GLN A 167 -23.75 4.97 6.18
C GLN A 167 -22.32 4.55 5.86
N LEU A 168 -21.62 5.41 5.14
CA LEU A 168 -20.27 5.21 4.68
C LEU A 168 -19.35 6.22 5.36
N GLN A 169 -18.23 5.73 5.87
CA GLN A 169 -17.13 6.58 6.33
C GLN A 169 -16.07 6.62 5.23
N SER A 170 -15.77 7.83 4.76
CA SER A 170 -14.61 8.06 3.89
C SER A 170 -13.34 7.85 4.71
N PRO A 171 -12.35 7.12 4.19
CA PRO A 171 -11.08 6.97 4.87
C PRO A 171 -10.16 8.19 4.70
N ARG A 172 -10.52 9.14 3.82
CA ARG A 172 -9.81 10.41 3.70
C ARG A 172 -10.09 11.30 4.91
N ALA A 173 -9.04 11.59 5.68
CA ALA A 173 -9.11 12.41 6.90
C ALA A 173 -9.71 13.81 6.70
N ASP A 174 -9.68 14.34 5.47
CA ASP A 174 -10.19 15.66 5.13
C ASP A 174 -11.73 15.72 5.04
N ASP A 175 -12.39 14.58 4.92
CA ASP A 175 -13.85 14.49 4.78
C ASP A 175 -14.41 13.63 5.93
N LEU A 176 -14.48 14.22 7.13
CA LEU A 176 -15.09 13.63 8.33
C LEU A 176 -16.61 13.37 8.17
N GLY A 177 -17.19 13.67 7.01
CA GLY A 177 -18.59 13.49 6.71
C GLY A 177 -18.95 12.02 6.50
N LEU A 178 -19.95 11.54 7.25
CA LEU A 178 -20.64 10.30 6.90
C LEU A 178 -21.41 10.51 5.60
N GLN A 179 -21.10 9.71 4.58
CA GLN A 179 -21.85 9.68 3.34
C GLN A 179 -22.98 8.67 3.44
N THR A 180 -24.18 9.03 2.99
CA THR A 180 -25.33 8.14 3.00
C THR A 180 -25.65 7.64 1.59
N VAL A 181 -25.68 6.31 1.40
CA VAL A 181 -26.16 5.67 0.16
C VAL A 181 -27.52 5.05 0.42
N LYS A 182 -28.50 5.31 -0.46
CA LYS A 182 -29.87 4.81 -0.35
C LYS A 182 -30.27 4.08 -1.61
N PHE A 183 -30.90 2.92 -1.45
CA PHE A 183 -31.48 2.18 -2.55
C PHE A 183 -32.74 1.44 -2.09
N THR A 184 -33.53 1.00 -3.06
CA THR A 184 -34.69 0.14 -2.83
C THR A 184 -34.48 -1.19 -3.50
N CYS A 185 -35.02 -2.26 -2.93
CA CYS A 185 -34.96 -3.59 -3.53
C CYS A 185 -36.19 -4.44 -3.21
N SER A 186 -36.51 -5.37 -4.11
CA SER A 186 -37.47 -6.44 -3.88
C SER A 186 -36.90 -7.51 -2.93
N VAL A 187 -37.73 -8.47 -2.52
CA VAL A 187 -37.28 -9.61 -1.69
C VAL A 187 -36.22 -10.42 -2.43
N GLU A 188 -36.43 -10.66 -3.72
CA GLU A 188 -35.53 -11.44 -4.58
C GLU A 188 -34.19 -10.73 -4.75
N GLU A 189 -34.19 -9.43 -5.01
CA GLU A 189 -32.97 -8.62 -5.10
C GLU A 189 -32.21 -8.59 -3.78
N LEU A 190 -32.92 -8.45 -2.64
CA LEU A 190 -32.30 -8.49 -1.32
C LEU A 190 -31.66 -9.86 -1.03
N ARG A 191 -32.32 -10.96 -1.39
CA ARG A 191 -31.76 -12.31 -1.24
C ARG A 191 -30.48 -12.48 -2.06
N VAL A 192 -30.48 -12.01 -3.31
CA VAL A 192 -29.27 -12.04 -4.16
C VAL A 192 -28.15 -11.21 -3.54
N LEU A 193 -28.44 -10.02 -3.04
CA LEU A 193 -27.46 -9.15 -2.39
C LEU A 193 -26.83 -9.85 -1.17
N VAL A 194 -27.65 -10.40 -0.28
CA VAL A 194 -27.16 -11.12 0.91
C VAL A 194 -26.30 -12.31 0.52
N TYR A 195 -26.72 -13.10 -0.47
CA TYR A 195 -25.95 -14.24 -0.96
C TYR A 195 -24.57 -13.81 -1.49
N ARG A 196 -24.51 -12.73 -2.28
CA ARG A 196 -23.24 -12.20 -2.82
C ARG A 196 -22.30 -11.68 -1.74
N ILE A 197 -22.84 -11.01 -0.72
CA ILE A 197 -22.04 -10.53 0.42
C ILE A 197 -21.48 -11.71 1.21
N GLN A 198 -22.27 -12.76 1.45
CA GLN A 198 -21.82 -13.98 2.12
C GLN A 198 -20.75 -14.72 1.32
N GLU A 199 -20.95 -14.86 0.00
CA GLU A 199 -19.95 -15.44 -0.90
C GLU A 199 -18.62 -14.67 -0.84
N ALA A 200 -18.67 -13.34 -0.93
CA ALA A 200 -17.48 -12.49 -0.81
C ALA A 200 -16.80 -12.64 0.58
N ALA A 201 -17.58 -12.67 1.67
CA ALA A 201 -17.04 -12.87 3.01
C ALA A 201 -16.32 -14.22 3.16
N ASN A 202 -16.90 -15.29 2.61
CA ASN A 202 -16.30 -16.62 2.62
C ASN A 202 -14.99 -16.67 1.81
N GLU A 203 -14.92 -15.99 0.67
CA GLU A 203 -13.67 -15.91 -0.11
C GLU A 203 -12.58 -15.16 0.66
N VAL A 204 -12.92 -14.07 1.34
CA VAL A 204 -11.96 -13.36 2.20
C VAL A 204 -11.48 -14.25 3.35
N GLU A 205 -12.38 -15.00 4.00
CA GLU A 205 -12.02 -15.92 5.07
C GLU A 205 -11.07 -17.03 4.58
N LYS A 206 -11.31 -17.60 3.40
CA LYS A 206 -10.40 -18.59 2.79
C LYS A 206 -8.98 -18.04 2.57
N LEU A 207 -8.88 -16.80 2.10
CA LEU A 207 -7.59 -16.12 1.90
C LEU A 207 -6.86 -15.90 3.23
N VAL A 208 -7.59 -15.48 4.27
CA VAL A 208 -7.04 -15.24 5.61
C VAL A 208 -6.59 -16.54 6.28
N THR A 209 -7.34 -17.62 6.09
CA THR A 209 -7.05 -18.94 6.69
C THR A 209 -5.97 -19.71 5.91
N GLY A 210 -5.42 -19.12 4.84
CA GLY A 210 -4.29 -19.69 4.09
C GLY A 210 -4.63 -20.95 3.30
N ALA A 211 -5.89 -21.14 2.90
CA ALA A 211 -6.22 -22.25 2.01
C ALA A 211 -5.61 -21.96 0.63
N PRO A 212 -4.67 -22.79 0.12
CA PRO A 212 -4.08 -22.56 -1.18
C PRO A 212 -5.19 -22.69 -2.23
N SER A 213 -5.54 -21.56 -2.85
CA SER A 213 -6.40 -21.53 -4.03
C SER A 213 -5.73 -22.41 -5.09
N GLN A 214 -6.26 -23.61 -5.29
CA GLN A 214 -5.88 -24.48 -6.38
C GLN A 214 -6.29 -23.79 -7.68
N LEU A 215 -5.39 -22.97 -8.22
CA LEU A 215 -5.40 -22.53 -9.58
C LEU A 215 -5.46 -23.79 -10.44
N ARG A 216 -6.66 -24.11 -10.93
CA ARG A 216 -6.86 -25.09 -12.00
C ARG A 216 -6.10 -24.57 -13.23
N THR A 217 -4.86 -24.98 -13.37
CA THR A 217 -4.21 -25.14 -14.66
C THR A 217 -4.85 -26.35 -15.33
N SER A 218 -5.93 -26.11 -16.09
CA SER A 218 -6.36 -27.06 -17.11
C SER A 218 -5.40 -26.95 -18.29
N ALA A 219 -4.80 -28.09 -18.63
CA ALA A 219 -3.88 -28.34 -19.73
C ALA A 219 -4.47 -28.03 -21.12
#